data_AF-F1VWK1-F1
#
_entry.id   AF-F1VWK1-F1
#
_cell.length_a   1.000
_cell.length_b   1.000
_cell.length_c   1.000
_cell.angle_alpha   90.00
_cell.angle_beta   90.00
_cell.angle_gamma   90.00
#
_symmetry.space_group_name_H-M   'P 1'
#
loop_
_entity.id
_entity.type
_entity.pdbx_description
1 polymer ?
#
loop_
_entity_poly.entity_id
_entity_poly.type
_entity_poly.pdbx_seq_one_letter_code
_entity_poly.pdbx_strand_id
1 'polypeptide(L)'
;MSVISMHQAKSTLSQLVKRAEGGETILIGAYGKVAAKLVPATAGGSRPKKIGILAGKLVVPDDFDAPLPEALLKAFEGDAQ
;
A
#
# COMPACT_ATOMS: atom_id res chain seq x y z
N MET A 1 10.58 3.50 12.03
CA MET A 1 9.99 2.15 12.13
C MET A 1 10.87 1.31 13.03
N SER A 2 10.44 0.99 14.25
CA SER A 2 11.20 0.14 15.19
C SER A 2 10.74 -1.31 15.10
N VAL A 3 11.68 -2.24 14.96
CA VAL A 3 11.42 -3.69 15.04
C VAL A 3 11.70 -4.14 16.47
N ILE A 4 10.67 -4.64 17.15
CA ILE A 4 10.75 -5.14 18.53
C ILE A 4 10.81 -6.66 18.47
N SER A 5 11.68 -7.28 19.27
CA SER A 5 11.75 -8.74 19.32
C SER A 5 10.47 -9.36 19.91
N MET A 6 10.13 -10.57 19.46
CA MET A 6 9.01 -11.34 20.01
C MET A 6 9.11 -11.51 21.54
N HIS A 7 10.33 -11.64 22.07
CA HIS A 7 10.56 -11.77 23.50
C HIS A 7 10.20 -10.50 24.29
N GLN A 8 10.53 -9.33 23.75
CA GLN A 8 10.11 -8.06 24.37
C GLN A 8 8.62 -7.82 24.19
N ALA A 9 8.07 -8.19 23.03
CA ALA A 9 6.66 -8.01 22.71
C ALA A 9 5.74 -8.77 23.68
N LYS A 10 6.03 -10.03 24.01
CA LYS A 10 5.21 -10.81 24.97
C LYS A 10 5.16 -10.18 26.37
N SER A 11 6.24 -9.53 26.81
CA SER A 11 6.33 -8.94 28.15
C SER A 11 5.72 -7.53 28.23
N THR A 12 5.68 -6.81 27.10
CA THR A 12 5.27 -5.39 27.06
C THR A 12 4.05 -5.15 26.17
N LEU A 13 3.29 -6.20 25.83
CA LEU A 13 2.21 -6.15 24.84
C LEU A 13 1.21 -5.02 25.14
N SER A 14 0.78 -4.86 26.39
CA SER A 14 -0.18 -3.82 26.79
C SER A 14 0.32 -2.40 26.50
N GLN A 15 1.62 -2.13 26.65
CA GLN A 15 2.21 -0.84 26.31
C GLN A 15 2.31 -0.65 24.79
N LEU A 16 2.66 -1.71 24.06
CA LEU A 16 2.72 -1.69 22.60
C LEU A 16 1.33 -1.44 21.99
N VAL A 17 0.27 -2.01 22.57
CA VAL A 17 -1.11 -1.76 22.16
C VAL A 17 -1.49 -0.29 22.35
N LYS A 18 -1.22 0.32 23.51
CA LYS A 18 -1.48 1.75 23.73
C LYS A 18 -0.77 2.65 22.71
N ARG A 19 0.48 2.31 22.38
CA ARG A 19 1.25 3.03 21.36
C ARG A 19 0.63 2.87 19.97
N ALA A 20 0.19 1.66 19.64
CA ALA A 20 -0.51 1.39 18.39
C ALA A 20 -1.85 2.12 18.32
N GLU A 21 -2.62 2.18 19.39
CA GLU A 21 -3.85 3.01 19.48
C GLU A 21 -3.57 4.49 19.23
N GLY A 22 -2.41 4.99 19.64
CA GLY A 22 -1.93 6.34 19.35
C GLY A 22 -1.53 6.60 17.90
N GLY A 23 -1.70 5.63 16.99
CA GLY A 23 -1.36 5.77 15.57
C GLY A 23 0.00 5.21 15.17
N GLU A 24 0.78 4.70 16.12
CA GLU A 24 2.11 4.14 15.82
C GLU A 24 2.00 2.77 15.14
N THR A 25 2.80 2.55 14.09
CA THR A 25 2.97 1.22 13.50
C THR A 25 4.22 0.56 14.06
N ILE A 26 4.04 -0.56 14.73
CA ILE A 26 5.11 -1.30 15.41
C ILE A 26 5.33 -2.64 14.71
N LEU A 27 6.59 -2.94 14.36
CA LEU A 27 6.95 -4.21 13.75
C LEU A 27 7.46 -5.16 14.83
N ILE A 28 6.98 -6.40 14.82
CA ILE A 28 7.41 -7.45 15.74
C ILE A 28 8.25 -8.44 14.93
N GLY A 29 9.51 -8.61 15.33
CA GLY A 29 10.46 -9.50 14.68
C GLY A 29 10.69 -10.80 15.44
N ALA A 30 10.96 -11.87 14.71
CA ALA A 30 11.42 -13.15 15.24
C ALA A 30 12.55 -13.69 14.34
N TYR A 31 13.64 -14.15 14.93
CA TYR A 31 14.77 -14.77 14.19
C TYR A 31 15.31 -13.91 13.03
N GLY A 32 15.50 -12.61 13.25
CA GLY A 32 16.07 -11.70 12.24
C GLY A 32 15.12 -11.25 11.13
N LYS A 33 13.85 -11.67 11.15
CA LYS A 33 12.82 -11.24 10.20
C LYS A 33 11.63 -10.60 10.89
N VAL A 34 10.94 -9.69 10.21
CA VAL A 34 9.64 -9.17 10.65
C VAL A 34 8.63 -10.30 10.56
N ALA A 35 7.99 -10.62 11.69
CA ALA A 35 7.03 -11.71 11.82
C ALA A 35 5.58 -11.19 11.90
N ALA A 36 5.37 -10.02 12.51
CA ALA A 36 4.05 -9.42 12.64
C ALA A 36 4.13 -7.89 12.65
N LYS A 37 2.98 -7.25 12.48
CA LYS A 37 2.81 -5.80 12.55
C LYS A 37 1.64 -5.49 13.47
N LEU A 38 1.88 -4.67 14.48
CA LEU A 38 0.86 -4.11 15.35
C LEU A 38 0.49 -2.72 14.84
N VAL A 39 -0.80 -2.53 14.59
CA VAL A 39 -1.41 -1.28 14.10
C VAL A 39 -2.68 -1.01 14.91
N PRO A 40 -3.17 0.24 14.96
CA PRO A 40 -4.48 0.51 15.53
C PRO A 40 -5.54 -0.35 14.84
N ALA A 41 -6.51 -0.86 15.60
CA ALA A 41 -7.61 -1.65 15.04
C ALA A 41 -8.39 -0.87 13.96
N THR A 42 -8.45 0.47 14.09
CA THR A 42 -9.06 1.37 13.12
C THR A 42 -8.24 1.58 11.85
N ALA A 43 -6.93 1.27 11.86
CA ALA A 43 -6.08 1.37 10.67
C ALA A 43 -6.42 0.33 9.59
N GLY A 44 -7.14 -0.72 9.98
CA GLY A 44 -7.63 -1.79 9.10
C GLY A 44 -9.00 -1.55 8.49
N GLY A 45 -9.65 -0.42 8.78
CA GLY A 45 -10.76 0.03 7.97
C GLY A 45 -10.20 0.37 6.60
N SER A 46 -10.23 -0.59 5.66
CA SER A 46 -10.11 -0.33 4.24
C SER A 46 -11.04 0.85 3.98
N ARG A 47 -10.48 2.07 3.91
CA ARG A 47 -11.28 3.21 3.44
C ARG A 47 -11.81 2.70 2.11
N PRO A 48 -13.13 2.57 1.95
CA PRO A 48 -13.68 2.04 0.72
C PRO A 48 -13.01 2.82 -0.41
N LYS A 49 -12.28 2.12 -1.27
CA LYS A 49 -11.57 2.77 -2.37
C LYS A 49 -12.60 3.61 -3.08
N LYS A 50 -12.41 4.93 -3.09
CA LYS A 50 -13.37 5.82 -3.71
C LYS A 50 -13.19 5.67 -5.22
N ILE A 51 -14.00 4.80 -5.82
CA ILE A 51 -14.07 4.61 -7.27
C ILE A 51 -14.81 5.82 -7.87
N GLY A 52 -14.44 6.25 -9.07
CA GLY A 52 -15.14 7.33 -9.76
C GLY A 52 -14.82 8.74 -9.25
N ILE A 53 -13.64 8.96 -8.65
CA ILE A 53 -13.18 10.32 -8.27
C ILE A 53 -13.15 11.32 -9.43
N LEU A 54 -13.10 10.81 -10.67
CA LEU A 54 -13.12 11.59 -11.91
C LEU A 54 -14.39 11.36 -12.75
N ALA A 55 -15.43 10.73 -12.18
CA ALA A 55 -16.69 10.52 -12.89
C ALA A 55 -17.26 11.88 -13.37
N GLY A 56 -17.55 11.98 -14.68
CA GLY A 56 -18.05 13.20 -15.31
C GLY A 56 -17.02 14.33 -15.48
N LYS A 57 -15.77 14.13 -15.05
CA LYS A 57 -14.67 15.11 -15.23
C LYS A 57 -13.77 14.83 -16.43
N LEU A 58 -13.91 13.64 -17.01
CA LEU A 58 -13.20 13.21 -18.20
C LEU A 58 -14.23 12.80 -19.24
N VAL A 59 -14.02 13.24 -20.48
CA VAL A 59 -14.72 12.76 -21.66
C VAL A 59 -13.74 11.86 -22.39
N VAL A 60 -14.15 10.61 -22.64
CA VAL A 60 -13.37 9.68 -23.45
C VAL A 60 -13.59 10.07 -24.92
N PRO A 61 -12.53 10.41 -25.67
CA PRO A 61 -12.65 10.68 -27.10
C PRO A 61 -13.11 9.44 -27.88
N ASP A 62 -13.76 9.64 -29.03
CA ASP A 62 -14.25 8.55 -29.88
C ASP A 62 -13.11 7.67 -30.44
N ASP A 63 -11.89 8.23 -30.54
CA ASP A 63 -10.69 7.58 -31.04
C ASP A 63 -9.79 7.02 -29.93
N PHE A 64 -10.28 6.91 -28.69
CA PHE A 64 -9.47 6.47 -27.55
C PHE A 64 -8.83 5.09 -27.75
N ASP A 65 -9.55 4.16 -28.39
CA ASP A 65 -9.08 2.82 -28.71
C ASP A 65 -8.37 2.72 -30.08
N ALA A 66 -8.15 3.85 -30.76
CA ALA A 66 -7.43 3.88 -32.02
C ALA A 66 -5.95 3.46 -31.82
N PRO A 67 -5.31 2.84 -32.83
CA PRO A 67 -3.91 2.49 -32.74
C PRO A 67 -3.05 3.73 -32.49
N LEU A 68 -2.04 3.59 -31.63
CA LEU A 68 -1.07 4.65 -31.40
C LEU A 68 -0.27 4.96 -32.68
N PRO A 69 0.18 6.20 -32.88
CA PRO A 69 1.13 6.53 -33.94
C PRO A 69 2.37 5.64 -33.87
N GLU A 70 2.89 5.23 -35.02
CA GLU A 70 3.96 4.22 -35.14
C GLU A 70 5.20 4.56 -34.29
N ALA A 71 5.59 5.84 -34.24
CA ALA A 71 6.71 6.30 -33.43
C ALA A 71 6.46 6.15 -31.91
N LEU A 72 5.23 6.36 -31.45
CA LEU A 72 4.84 6.17 -30.05
C LEU A 72 4.77 4.68 -29.72
N LEU A 73 4.14 3.88 -30.59
CA LEU A 73 4.02 2.45 -30.39
C LEU A 73 5.41 1.77 -30.24
N LYS A 74 6.36 2.13 -31.11
CA LYS A 74 7.77 1.69 -31.02
C LYS A 74 8.45 2.09 -29.71
N ALA A 75 8.13 3.27 -29.16
CA ALA A 75 8.71 3.73 -27.90
C ALA A 75 8.23 2.90 -26.69
N PHE A 76 7.04 2.31 -26.75
CA PHE A 76 6.49 1.44 -25.71
C PHE A 76 6.93 -0.03 -25.87
N GLU A 77 6.94 -0.54 -27.09
CA GLU A 77 7.23 -1.96 -27.37
C GLU A 77 8.73 -2.25 -27.53
N GLY A 78 9.54 -1.22 -27.76
CA GLY A 78 10.94 -1.35 -28.14
C GLY A 78 11.09 -1.89 -29.57
N ASP A 79 12.31 -1.82 -30.11
CA ASP A 79 12.62 -2.50 -31.36
C ASP A 79 12.62 -4.01 -31.08
N ALA A 80 11.58 -4.72 -31.54
CA ALA A 80 11.60 -6.17 -31.59
C ALA A 80 12.70 -6.61 -32.56
N GLN A 81 13.90 -6.81 -32.03
CA GLN A 81 15.05 -7.38 -32.72
C GLN A 81 15.03 -8.90 -32.64
#